data_AF-A0AAU6S8X4-F1
#
_entry.id   AF-A0AAU6S8X4-F1
#
_cell.length_a   1.000
_cell.length_b   1.000
_cell.length_c   1.000
_cell.angle_alpha   90.00
_cell.angle_beta   90.00
_cell.angle_gamma   90.00
#
_symmetry.space_group_name_H-M   'P 1'
#
loop_
_entity.id
_entity.type
_entity.pdbx_description
1 polymer ?
#
loop_
_entity_poly.entity_id
_entity_poly.type
_entity_poly.pdbx_seq_one_letter_code
_entity_poly.pdbx_strand_id
1 'polypeptide(L)' 'MTSTPDAPEHDGSDLAELREEIDALKAIPHEEIVNPLPKNLEDREPEAEPTDAIGSERWDDTEPRRSGS' A
#
# COMPACT_ATOMS: atom_id res chain seq x y z
N MET A 1 27.02 -22.00 26.02
CA MET A 1 25.57 -22.26 25.94
C MET A 1 24.87 -20.94 26.24
N THR A 2 24.14 -20.39 25.28
CA THR A 2 23.35 -19.16 25.50
C THR A 2 21.98 -19.60 26.00
N SER A 3 21.64 -19.23 27.23
CA SER A 3 20.32 -19.51 27.81
C SER A 3 19.40 -18.38 27.35
N THR A 4 18.51 -18.65 26.40
CA THR A 4 17.43 -17.72 26.10
C THR A 4 16.54 -17.64 27.34
N PRO A 5 16.13 -16.45 27.80
CA PRO A 5 15.19 -16.31 28.91
C PRO A 5 13.91 -17.11 28.64
N ASP A 6 13.43 -17.83 29.66
CA ASP A 6 12.27 -18.74 29.60
C ASP A 6 10.93 -18.01 29.43
N ALA A 7 10.93 -16.67 29.56
CA ALA A 7 9.77 -15.83 29.35
C ALA A 7 10.15 -14.60 28.51
N PRO A 8 9.28 -14.15 27.58
CA PRO A 8 9.46 -12.85 26.94
C PRO A 8 9.42 -11.76 28.01
N GLU A 9 10.21 -10.69 27.85
CA GLU A 9 10.21 -9.52 28.75
C GLU A 9 8.89 -8.71 28.67
N HIS A 10 7.87 -9.25 28.01
CA HIS A 10 6.61 -8.61 27.76
C HIS A 10 5.56 -9.03 28.79
N ASP A 11 4.98 -8.06 29.48
CA ASP A 11 3.91 -8.22 30.47
C ASP A 11 2.53 -8.57 29.85
N GLY A 12 2.50 -8.87 28.55
CA GLY A 12 1.30 -9.17 27.79
C GLY A 12 0.43 -7.95 27.44
N SER A 13 0.83 -6.72 27.80
CA SER A 13 0.11 -5.49 27.42
C SER A 13 0.02 -5.32 25.90
N ASP A 14 1.10 -5.54 25.15
CA ASP A 14 1.10 -5.56 23.68
C ASP A 14 0.10 -6.57 23.10
N LEU A 15 -0.11 -7.71 23.78
CA LEU A 15 -1.08 -8.71 23.34
C LEU A 15 -2.52 -8.25 23.54
N ALA A 16 -2.77 -7.35 24.50
CA ALA A 16 -4.07 -6.73 24.72
C ALA A 16 -4.37 -5.70 23.62
N GLU A 17 -3.40 -4.85 23.28
CA GLU A 17 -3.51 -3.89 22.17
C GLU A 17 -3.76 -4.62 20.84
N LEU A 18 -2.99 -5.67 20.55
CA LEU A 18 -3.21 -6.51 19.36
C LEU A 18 -4.58 -7.20 19.37
N ARG A 19 -5.11 -7.56 20.53
CA ARG A 19 -6.46 -8.13 20.65
C ARG A 19 -7.53 -7.12 20.25
N GLU A 20 -7.38 -5.89 20.74
CA GLU A 20 -8.30 -4.79 20.46
C GLU A 20 -8.31 -4.47 18.96
N GLU A 21 -7.14 -4.40 18.33
CA GLU A 21 -7.03 -4.19 16.89
C GLU A 21 -7.69 -5.33 16.09
N ILE A 22 -7.46 -6.59 16.47
CA ILE A 22 -8.08 -7.76 15.82
C ILE A 22 -9.60 -7.71 15.95
N ASP A 23 -10.13 -7.37 17.12
CA ASP A 23 -11.57 -7.30 17.33
C ASP A 23 -12.19 -6.13 16.56
N ALA A 24 -11.50 -4.99 16.45
CA ALA A 24 -11.90 -3.88 15.60
C ALA A 24 -11.96 -4.29 14.11
N LEU A 25 -10.95 -5.02 13.61
CA LEU A 25 -10.93 -5.53 12.23
C LEU A 25 -12.03 -6.56 11.98
N LYS A 26 -12.33 -7.42 12.96
CA LYS A 26 -13.41 -8.41 12.86
C LYS A 26 -14.81 -7.80 12.93
N ALA A 27 -14.95 -6.60 13.51
CA ALA A 27 -16.21 -5.87 13.53
C ALA A 27 -16.60 -5.36 12.13
N ILE A 28 -15.66 -5.30 11.19
CA ILE A 28 -15.93 -4.90 9.81
C ILE A 28 -16.79 -6.00 9.14
N PRO A 29 -18.00 -5.65 8.64
CA PRO A 29 -18.88 -6.63 8.01
C PRO A 29 -18.27 -7.14 6.69
N HIS A 30 -18.43 -8.44 6.42
CA HIS A 30 -17.88 -9.06 5.22
C HIS A 30 -18.36 -8.39 3.92
N GLU A 31 -19.60 -7.88 3.89
CA GLU A 31 -20.15 -7.16 2.76
C GLU A 31 -19.37 -5.87 2.45
N GLU A 32 -18.89 -5.14 3.46
CA GLU A 32 -18.05 -3.95 3.25
C GLU A 32 -16.64 -4.30 2.78
N ILE A 33 -16.17 -5.54 3.00
CA ILE A 33 -14.88 -6.02 2.50
C ILE A 33 -14.97 -6.33 1.01
N VAL A 34 -16.05 -6.97 0.56
CA VAL A 34 -16.22 -7.40 -0.84
C VAL A 34 -16.89 -6.35 -1.72
N ASN A 35 -17.69 -5.46 -1.13
CA ASN A 35 -18.40 -4.38 -1.80
C ASN A 35 -18.39 -3.12 -0.91
N PRO A 36 -17.21 -2.49 -0.75
CA PRO A 36 -17.09 -1.28 0.04
C PRO A 36 -17.94 -0.15 -0.53
N LEU A 37 -18.51 0.67 0.35
CA LEU A 37 -19.15 1.91 -0.08
C LEU A 37 -18.09 2.82 -0.72
N PRO A 38 -18.43 3.62 -1.76
CA PRO A 38 -17.48 4.49 -2.45
C PRO A 38 -16.69 5.39 -1.51
N LYS A 39 -17.37 5.92 -0.49
CA LYS A 39 -16.75 6.76 0.56
C LYS A 39 -15.65 6.05 1.35
N ASN A 40 -15.80 4.73 1.60
CA ASN A 40 -14.79 3.94 2.32
C ASN A 40 -13.54 3.70 1.47
N LEU A 41 -13.65 3.81 0.14
CA LEU A 41 -12.52 3.73 -0.78
C LEU A 41 -11.79 5.07 -0.85
N GLU A 42 -12.51 6.19 -0.93
CA GLU A 42 -11.93 7.54 -0.95
C GLU A 42 -11.02 7.79 0.26
N ASP A 43 -11.43 7.35 1.46
CA ASP A 43 -10.63 7.51 2.69
C ASP A 43 -9.41 6.55 2.74
N ARG A 44 -9.38 5.50 1.91
CA ARG A 44 -8.30 4.49 1.85
C ARG A 44 -7.38 4.64 0.63
N GLU A 45 -7.75 5.47 -0.34
CA GLU A 45 -6.92 5.70 -1.51
C GLU A 45 -5.68 6.52 -1.09
N PRO A 46 -4.48 6.06 -1.47
CA PRO A 46 -3.28 6.86 -1.26
C PRO A 46 -3.39 8.14 -2.08
N GLU A 47 -2.84 9.23 -1.55
CA GLU A 47 -2.76 10.49 -2.29
C GLU A 47 -1.98 10.25 -3.59
N ALA A 48 -2.56 10.67 -4.72
CA ALA A 48 -1.95 10.43 -6.02
C ALA A 48 -0.63 11.19 -6.13
N GLU A 49 0.48 10.46 -6.29
CA GLU A 49 1.77 11.06 -6.56
C GLU A 49 1.78 11.69 -7.97
N PRO A 50 2.39 12.88 -8.15
CA PRO A 50 2.51 13.50 -9.45
C PRO A 50 3.36 12.61 -10.37
N THR A 51 2.71 12.04 -11.39
CA THR A 51 3.39 11.27 -12.44
C THR A 51 3.77 12.17 -13.60
N ASP A 52 4.95 11.94 -14.19
CA ASP A 52 5.29 12.54 -15.47
C ASP A 52 4.30 12.13 -16.55
N ALA A 53 3.99 13.07 -17.45
CA ALA A 53 3.11 12.79 -18.58
C ALA A 53 3.78 11.78 -19.53
N ILE A 54 3.15 10.61 -19.68
CA ILE A 54 3.53 9.62 -20.69
C ILE A 54 3.38 10.26 -22.08
N GLY A 55 4.46 10.28 -22.86
CA GLY A 55 4.49 10.88 -24.21
C GLY A 55 5.15 12.26 -24.33
N SER A 56 5.80 12.75 -23.27
CA SER A 56 6.63 13.98 -23.30
C SER A 56 8.02 13.78 -23.92
N GLU A 57 8.40 12.54 -24.27
CA GLU A 57 9.60 12.26 -25.05
C GLU A 57 9.49 12.91 -26.43
N ARG A 58 10.53 13.66 -26.83
CA ARG A 58 10.65 14.17 -28.19
C ARG A 58 11.17 13.06 -29.09
N TRP A 59 10.27 12.40 -29.81
CA TRP A 59 10.60 11.34 -30.77
C TRP A 59 11.19 11.87 -32.09
N ASP A 60 11.18 13.19 -32.30
CA ASP A 60 11.53 13.85 -33.57
C ASP A 60 13.03 13.87 -33.93
N ASP A 61 13.93 13.43 -33.04
CA ASP A 61 15.38 13.43 -33.33
C ASP A 61 15.89 12.15 -34.03
N THR A 62 15.01 11.26 -34.51
CA THR A 62 15.38 10.01 -35.20
C THR A 62 14.78 9.86 -36.61
N GLU A 63 14.75 10.93 -37.39
CA GLU A 63 14.66 10.79 -38.86
C GLU A 63 16.09 10.68 -39.44
N PRO A 64 16.53 9.50 -39.93
CA PRO A 64 17.78 9.44 -40.68
C PRO A 64 17.59 10.24 -41.95
N ARG A 65 18.30 11.36 -42.08
CA ARG A 65 18.39 12.12 -43.33
C ARG A 65 18.82 11.17 -44.45
N ARG A 66 17.87 10.63 -45.22
CA ARG A 66 18.15 10.03 -46.51
C ARG A 66 18.60 11.17 -47.42
N SER A 67 19.90 11.40 -47.46
CA SER A 67 20.56 12.10 -48.56
C SER A 67 20.40 11.22 -49.81
N GLY A 68 19.35 11.48 -50.58
CA GLY A 68 19.11 10.87 -51.87
C GLY A 68 19.54 11.80 -53.01
N SER A 69 20.28 11.18 -53.93
CA SER A 69 20.62 11.56 -55.32
C SER A 69 21.65 12.66 -55.57
#